data_AF-A0A328SFJ6-F1
#
_entry.id   AF-A0A328SFJ6-F1
#
_cell.length_a   1.000
_cell.length_b   1.000
_cell.length_c   1.000
_cell.angle_alpha   90.00
_cell.angle_beta   90.00
_cell.angle_gamma   90.00
#
_symmetry.space_group_name_H-M   'P 1'
#
loop_
_entity.id
_entity.type
_entity.pdbx_description
1 polymer ?
#
loop_
_entity_poly.entity_id
_entity_poly.type
_entity_poly.pdbx_seq_one_letter_code
_entity_poly.pdbx_strand_id
1 'polypeptide(L)'
;MINTKLAYIEPKSISKVSTVLSLIITVIGVIISLIAIGLIVSALPQLNTYISTNISAFIIIGIIIGLILSLVLNYVVVYINALLYNYLLKYFKGIQFELTPYNEIKEIDILPTLTMEMIIMAIWFIFAEIVLILTFSIVISLISSASNIFGNINVATLTANSLTVVTLVTLISWVFMSILMFIAMFIFNFFTRRNPLKLDIVENDILELKSIDVISYVMSVGFTLLTIQLIRTLINIMVSGSMEVALLNIVNTIAICIVFTAVMPFLYNIISSKMGGIRFNIEPSSNMIQEYNITNNSDDYDM
;
A
#
# COMPACT_ATOMS: atom_id res chain seq x y z
N MET A 1 -17.20 -23.29 -6.76
CA MET A 1 -16.08 -22.39 -6.43
C MET A 1 -15.08 -22.51 -7.56
N ILE A 2 -14.65 -21.41 -8.16
CA ILE A 2 -13.70 -21.45 -9.28
C ILE A 2 -12.41 -20.80 -8.79
N ASN A 3 -11.36 -21.61 -8.72
CA ASN A 3 -10.02 -21.12 -8.49
C ASN A 3 -9.64 -20.25 -9.67
N THR A 4 -9.25 -19.02 -9.39
CA THR A 4 -9.11 -17.97 -10.40
C THR A 4 -7.76 -17.30 -10.23
N LYS A 5 -7.10 -16.94 -11.34
CA LYS A 5 -5.91 -16.09 -11.33
C LYS A 5 -6.19 -14.78 -12.05
N LEU A 6 -5.57 -13.70 -11.58
CA LEU A 6 -5.55 -12.41 -12.27
C LEU A 6 -4.59 -12.50 -13.46
N ALA A 7 -5.13 -12.68 -14.66
CA ALA A 7 -4.37 -12.98 -15.87
C ALA A 7 -3.85 -11.74 -16.61
N TYR A 8 -4.46 -10.58 -16.35
CA TYR A 8 -4.04 -9.33 -16.95
C TYR A 8 -4.59 -8.15 -16.14
N ILE A 9 -3.81 -7.09 -16.01
CA ILE A 9 -4.27 -5.79 -15.49
C ILE A 9 -4.06 -4.75 -16.57
N GLU A 10 -5.10 -4.02 -16.97
CA GLU A 10 -4.93 -2.95 -17.95
C GLU A 10 -4.18 -1.76 -17.32
N PRO A 11 -2.93 -1.46 -17.73
CA PRO A 11 -2.11 -0.47 -17.03
C PRO A 11 -2.73 0.93 -17.00
N LYS A 12 -3.44 1.31 -18.07
CA LYS A 12 -4.09 2.62 -18.19
C LYS A 12 -5.27 2.76 -17.24
N SER A 13 -6.04 1.70 -16.99
CA SER A 13 -7.25 1.79 -16.15
C SER A 13 -6.84 1.96 -14.68
N ILE A 14 -5.94 1.10 -14.20
CA ILE A 14 -5.48 1.11 -12.81
C ILE A 14 -4.67 2.38 -12.47
N SER A 15 -3.82 2.86 -13.39
CA SER A 15 -3.04 4.09 -13.15
C SER A 15 -3.94 5.32 -13.08
N LYS A 16 -4.96 5.43 -13.93
CA LYS A 16 -5.94 6.53 -13.89
C LYS A 16 -6.73 6.52 -12.59
N VAL A 17 -7.35 5.39 -12.24
CA VAL A 17 -8.16 5.28 -11.02
C VAL A 17 -7.32 5.54 -9.77
N SER A 18 -6.12 4.95 -9.68
CA SER A 18 -5.20 5.16 -8.56
C SER A 18 -4.73 6.61 -8.44
N THR A 19 -4.46 7.29 -9.56
CA THR A 19 -4.02 8.70 -9.54
C THR A 19 -5.13 9.63 -9.08
N VAL A 20 -6.38 9.40 -9.52
CA VAL A 20 -7.53 10.20 -9.07
C VAL A 20 -7.81 9.95 -7.59
N LEU A 21 -7.72 8.69 -7.14
CA LEU A 21 -7.87 8.34 -5.73
C LEU A 21 -6.79 9.04 -4.88
N SER A 22 -5.53 8.96 -5.31
CA SER A 22 -4.40 9.63 -4.68
C SER A 22 -4.56 11.15 -4.64
N LEU A 23 -5.06 11.77 -5.72
CA LEU A 23 -5.38 13.20 -5.73
C LEU A 23 -6.38 13.58 -4.65
N ILE A 24 -7.50 12.86 -4.56
CA ILE A 24 -8.54 13.15 -3.58
C ILE A 24 -7.99 13.01 -2.16
N ILE A 25 -7.29 11.91 -1.86
CA ILE A 25 -6.69 11.66 -0.55
C ILE A 25 -5.65 12.74 -0.21
N THR A 26 -4.82 13.13 -1.18
CA THR A 26 -3.79 14.14 -0.96
C THR A 26 -4.39 15.51 -0.72
N VAL A 27 -5.44 15.90 -1.45
CA VAL A 27 -6.17 17.16 -1.21
C VAL A 27 -6.78 17.17 0.19
N ILE A 28 -7.42 16.08 0.62
CA ILE A 28 -7.93 15.93 1.98
C ILE A 28 -6.79 16.06 3.01
N GLY A 29 -5.67 15.37 2.77
CA GLY A 29 -4.49 15.41 3.64
C GLY A 29 -3.88 16.81 3.75
N VAL A 30 -3.81 17.58 2.66
CA VAL A 30 -3.35 18.97 2.67
C VAL A 30 -4.28 19.85 3.48
N ILE A 31 -5.60 19.71 3.33
CA ILE A 31 -6.59 20.47 4.11
C ILE A 31 -6.42 20.19 5.61
N ILE A 32 -6.32 18.91 6.00
CA ILE A 32 -6.10 18.52 7.41
C ILE A 32 -4.78 19.10 7.93
N SER A 33 -3.72 19.04 7.13
CA SER A 33 -2.40 19.58 7.50
C SER A 33 -2.43 21.09 7.68
N LEU A 34 -3.13 21.82 6.81
CA LEU A 34 -3.30 23.28 6.93
C LEU A 34 -4.08 23.65 8.19
N ILE A 35 -5.13 22.89 8.54
CA ILE A 35 -5.88 23.08 9.79
C ILE A 35 -4.96 22.85 11.00
N ALA A 36 -4.20 21.75 10.99
CA ALA A 36 -3.27 21.42 12.07
C ALA A 36 -2.18 22.50 12.25
N ILE A 37 -1.61 22.98 11.15
CA ILE A 37 -0.64 24.10 11.17
C ILE A 37 -1.31 25.36 11.75
N GLY A 38 -2.53 25.70 11.31
CA GLY A 38 -3.27 26.84 11.83
C GLY A 38 -3.47 26.78 13.35
N LEU A 39 -3.81 25.60 13.88
CA LEU A 39 -3.94 25.37 15.32
C LEU A 39 -2.60 25.55 16.06
N ILE A 40 -1.51 24.97 15.55
CA ILE A 40 -0.18 25.11 16.17
C ILE A 40 0.29 26.57 16.16
N VAL A 41 0.10 27.28 15.05
CA VAL A 41 0.47 28.69 14.91
C VAL A 41 -0.35 29.56 15.87
N SER A 42 -1.63 29.24 16.08
CA SER A 42 -2.47 29.95 17.05
C SER A 42 -2.05 29.70 18.51
N ALA A 43 -1.44 28.54 18.80
CA ALA A 43 -0.96 28.18 20.13
C ALA A 43 0.45 28.73 20.45
N LEU A 44 1.26 29.05 19.43
CA LEU A 44 2.63 29.55 19.57
C LEU A 44 2.83 30.89 18.83
N PRO A 45 2.65 32.04 19.51
CA PRO A 45 2.74 33.38 18.91
C PRO A 45 4.08 33.67 18.20
N GLN A 46 5.17 33.04 18.64
CA GLN A 46 6.50 33.16 18.05
C GLN A 46 6.57 32.59 16.62
N LEU A 47 5.73 31.60 16.31
CA LEU A 47 5.66 30.96 14.99
C LEU A 47 4.91 31.84 13.97
N ASN A 48 3.99 32.68 14.45
CA ASN A 48 3.21 33.60 13.62
C ASN A 48 4.12 34.64 12.92
N THR A 49 5.06 35.24 13.66
CA THR A 49 6.04 36.20 13.15
C THR A 49 7.01 35.58 12.14
N TYR A 50 7.32 34.28 12.29
CA TYR A 50 8.21 33.57 11.37
C TYR A 50 7.54 33.27 10.02
N ILE A 51 6.28 32.82 10.04
CA ILE A 51 5.51 32.47 8.84
C ILE A 51 5.13 33.71 8.02
N SER A 52 4.77 34.82 8.69
CA SER A 52 4.38 36.06 8.01
C SER A 52 5.53 36.71 7.21
N THR A 53 6.78 36.43 7.59
CA THR A 53 7.94 37.18 7.09
C THR A 53 8.70 36.47 5.96
N ASN A 54 8.64 35.13 5.87
CA ASN A 54 9.58 34.39 5.00
C ASN A 54 8.95 33.32 4.07
N ILE A 55 7.66 33.00 4.19
CA ILE A 55 7.26 31.60 3.95
C ILE A 55 6.03 31.41 3.03
N SER A 56 5.15 32.40 2.85
CA SER A 56 3.85 32.17 2.19
C SER A 56 3.97 31.78 0.70
N ALA A 57 4.74 32.51 -0.10
CA ALA A 57 4.85 32.23 -1.54
C ALA A 57 5.64 30.95 -1.84
N PHE A 58 6.73 30.70 -1.12
CA PHE A 58 7.59 29.52 -1.34
C PHE A 58 6.90 28.22 -0.90
N ILE A 59 6.12 28.25 0.18
CA ILE A 59 5.29 27.10 0.59
C ILE A 59 4.18 26.84 -0.42
N ILE A 60 3.47 27.87 -0.89
CA ILE A 60 2.36 27.67 -1.84
C ILE A 60 2.89 27.07 -3.15
N ILE A 61 3.98 27.63 -3.69
CA ILE A 61 4.60 27.11 -4.92
C ILE A 61 5.15 25.69 -4.68
N GLY A 62 5.80 25.43 -3.55
CA GLY A 62 6.30 24.11 -3.18
C GLY A 62 5.21 23.05 -3.02
N ILE A 63 4.06 23.41 -2.44
CA ILE A 63 2.89 22.53 -2.34
C ILE A 63 2.36 22.22 -3.73
N ILE A 64 2.18 23.22 -4.60
CA ILE A 64 1.64 23.00 -5.96
C ILE A 64 2.57 22.10 -6.77
N ILE A 65 3.88 22.41 -6.79
CA ILE A 65 4.87 21.60 -7.52
C ILE A 65 4.95 20.18 -6.94
N GLY A 66 5.01 20.06 -5.61
CA GLY A 66 5.08 18.77 -4.92
C GLY A 66 3.85 17.90 -5.18
N LEU A 67 2.65 18.49 -5.20
CA LEU A 67 1.41 17.81 -5.55
C LEU A 67 1.44 17.31 -7.00
N ILE A 68 1.77 18.17 -7.96
CA ILE A 68 1.83 17.79 -9.38
C ILE A 68 2.85 16.66 -9.57
N LEU A 69 4.04 16.80 -8.99
CA LEU A 69 5.08 15.79 -9.08
C LEU A 69 4.64 14.46 -8.47
N SER A 70 4.03 14.48 -7.28
CA SER A 70 3.52 13.29 -6.61
C SER A 70 2.46 12.56 -7.45
N LEU A 71 1.56 13.29 -8.09
CA LEU A 71 0.51 12.71 -8.95
C LEU A 71 1.09 12.07 -10.21
N VAL A 72 2.03 12.76 -10.87
CA VAL A 72 2.71 12.24 -12.07
C VAL A 72 3.51 10.99 -11.71
N LEU A 73 4.26 11.03 -10.61
CA LEU A 73 5.02 9.88 -10.12
C LEU A 73 4.10 8.72 -9.74
N ASN A 74 2.99 8.97 -9.06
CA ASN A 74 2.02 7.93 -8.72
C ASN A 74 1.43 7.26 -9.98
N TYR A 75 1.05 8.07 -10.98
CA TYR A 75 0.59 7.54 -12.26
C TYR A 75 1.63 6.62 -12.90
N VAL A 76 2.88 7.08 -12.98
CA VAL A 76 3.99 6.33 -13.59
C VAL A 76 4.29 5.05 -12.80
N VAL A 77 4.38 5.11 -11.48
CA VAL A 77 4.67 3.96 -10.62
C VAL A 77 3.59 2.89 -10.77
N VAL A 78 2.31 3.27 -10.69
CA VAL A 78 1.19 2.32 -10.81
C VAL A 78 1.12 1.73 -12.22
N TYR A 79 1.38 2.53 -13.24
CA TYR A 79 1.44 2.06 -14.62
C TYR A 79 2.58 1.04 -14.84
N ILE A 80 3.77 1.34 -14.32
CA ILE A 80 4.93 0.42 -14.36
C ILE A 80 4.62 -0.84 -13.56
N ASN A 81 3.98 -0.76 -12.40
CA ASN A 81 3.59 -1.92 -11.60
C ASN A 81 2.67 -2.87 -12.37
N ALA A 82 1.67 -2.33 -13.07
CA ALA A 82 0.79 -3.14 -13.91
C ALA A 82 1.54 -3.79 -15.08
N LEU A 83 2.48 -3.08 -15.70
CA LEU A 83 3.34 -3.65 -16.76
C LEU A 83 4.27 -4.75 -16.23
N LEU A 84 4.92 -4.51 -15.08
CA LEU A 84 5.76 -5.50 -14.42
C LEU A 84 4.96 -6.73 -14.04
N TYR A 85 3.77 -6.56 -13.45
CA TYR A 85 2.85 -7.64 -13.16
C TYR A 85 2.55 -8.48 -14.41
N ASN A 86 2.09 -7.84 -15.48
CA ASN A 86 1.76 -8.52 -16.74
C ASN A 86 2.97 -9.22 -17.38
N TYR A 87 4.16 -8.64 -17.26
CA TYR A 87 5.40 -9.26 -17.75
C TYR A 87 5.79 -10.50 -16.93
N LEU A 88 5.68 -10.40 -15.61
CA LEU A 88 6.03 -11.47 -14.66
C LEU A 88 5.10 -12.68 -14.76
N LEU A 89 3.87 -12.53 -15.26
CA LEU A 89 2.97 -13.64 -15.55
C LEU A 89 3.53 -14.67 -16.56
N LYS A 90 4.54 -14.30 -17.35
CA LYS A 90 5.25 -15.25 -18.23
C LYS A 90 6.07 -16.29 -17.45
N TYR A 91 6.44 -15.97 -16.21
CA TYR A 91 7.37 -16.75 -15.39
C TYR A 91 6.75 -17.24 -14.08
N PHE A 92 5.68 -16.57 -13.61
CA PHE A 92 5.07 -16.81 -12.31
C PHE A 92 3.56 -17.02 -12.43
N LYS A 93 2.99 -17.68 -11.42
CA LYS A 93 1.58 -18.10 -11.37
C LYS A 93 0.57 -16.95 -11.21
N GLY A 94 1.04 -15.72 -10.97
CA GLY A 94 0.19 -14.54 -10.75
C GLY A 94 -0.49 -14.53 -9.38
N ILE A 95 -1.32 -13.50 -9.15
CA ILE A 95 -2.19 -13.43 -7.98
C ILE A 95 -3.34 -14.42 -8.18
N GLN A 96 -3.51 -15.35 -7.24
CA GLN A 96 -4.56 -16.36 -7.30
C GLN A 96 -5.53 -16.18 -6.14
N PHE A 97 -6.81 -16.35 -6.42
CA PHE A 97 -7.88 -16.18 -5.45
C PHE A 97 -9.07 -17.08 -5.76
N GLU A 98 -9.83 -17.41 -4.73
CA GLU A 98 -11.10 -18.10 -4.84
C GLU A 98 -12.21 -17.08 -5.13
N LEU A 99 -12.77 -17.14 -6.34
CA LEU A 99 -13.91 -16.31 -6.74
C LEU A 99 -15.20 -17.15 -6.72
N THR A 100 -16.19 -16.69 -5.97
CA THR A 100 -17.52 -17.31 -5.98
C THR A 100 -18.32 -16.86 -7.22
N PRO A 101 -19.40 -17.58 -7.59
CA PRO A 101 -20.31 -17.14 -8.67
C PRO A 101 -20.95 -15.76 -8.46
N TYR A 102 -20.89 -15.24 -7.23
CA TYR A 102 -21.41 -13.92 -6.86
C TYR A 102 -20.31 -12.84 -6.78
N ASN A 103 -19.18 -13.06 -7.45
CA ASN A 103 -18.03 -12.14 -7.47
C ASN A 103 -17.48 -11.84 -6.06
N GLU A 104 -17.43 -12.85 -5.20
CA GLU A 104 -16.88 -12.71 -3.85
C GLU A 104 -15.52 -13.39 -3.74
N ILE A 105 -14.55 -12.69 -3.15
CA ILE A 105 -13.23 -13.23 -2.82
C ILE A 105 -13.26 -13.80 -1.41
N LYS A 106 -13.04 -15.11 -1.29
CA LYS A 106 -12.99 -15.83 -0.01
C LYS A 106 -11.58 -16.06 0.50
N GLU A 107 -10.65 -16.28 -0.42
CA GLU A 107 -9.27 -16.63 -0.11
C GLU A 107 -8.35 -16.18 -1.23
N ILE A 108 -7.15 -15.72 -0.87
CA ILE A 108 -6.03 -15.55 -1.78
C ILE A 108 -5.02 -16.67 -1.54
N ASP A 109 -4.48 -17.24 -2.61
CA ASP A 109 -3.34 -18.14 -2.48
C ASP A 109 -2.12 -17.30 -2.08
N ILE A 110 -1.61 -17.57 -0.88
CA ILE A 110 -0.57 -16.78 -0.25
C ILE A 110 0.73 -16.89 -1.04
N LEU A 111 1.10 -18.08 -1.51
CA LEU A 111 2.43 -18.30 -2.06
C LEU A 111 2.62 -17.62 -3.44
N PRO A 112 1.72 -17.80 -4.43
CA PRO A 112 1.81 -17.10 -5.70
C PRO A 112 1.71 -15.58 -5.55
N THR A 113 0.80 -15.10 -4.70
CA THR A 113 0.58 -13.66 -4.47
C THR A 113 1.79 -13.02 -3.81
N LEU A 114 2.34 -13.63 -2.76
CA LEU A 114 3.56 -13.16 -2.09
C LEU A 114 4.76 -13.14 -3.04
N THR A 115 4.92 -14.18 -3.86
CA THR A 115 6.04 -14.26 -4.80
C THR A 115 6.02 -13.09 -5.80
N MET A 116 4.86 -12.80 -6.39
CA MET A 116 4.70 -11.69 -7.32
C MET A 116 5.05 -10.35 -6.67
N GLU A 117 4.49 -10.10 -5.48
CA GLU A 117 4.68 -8.84 -4.79
C GLU A 117 6.13 -8.66 -4.28
N MET A 118 6.77 -9.74 -3.80
CA MET A 118 8.19 -9.70 -3.41
C MET A 118 9.11 -9.35 -4.57
N ILE A 119 8.85 -9.88 -5.78
CA ILE A 119 9.66 -9.58 -6.96
C ILE A 119 9.47 -8.13 -7.39
N ILE A 120 8.21 -7.65 -7.44
CA ILE A 120 7.91 -6.26 -7.78
C ILE A 120 8.57 -5.32 -6.76
N MET A 121 8.43 -5.60 -5.46
CA MET A 121 9.10 -4.83 -4.40
C MET A 121 10.62 -4.84 -4.56
N ALA A 122 11.23 -6.01 -4.82
CA ALA A 122 12.68 -6.12 -4.99
C ALA A 122 13.20 -5.24 -6.14
N ILE A 123 12.46 -5.19 -7.26
CA ILE A 123 12.79 -4.29 -8.38
C ILE A 123 12.75 -2.82 -7.94
N TRP A 124 11.74 -2.42 -7.17
CA TRP A 124 11.65 -1.05 -6.65
C TRP A 124 12.73 -0.73 -5.63
N PHE A 125 13.11 -1.69 -4.79
CA PHE A 125 14.22 -1.51 -3.86
C PHE A 125 15.53 -1.26 -4.60
N ILE A 126 15.83 -2.05 -5.65
CA ILE A 126 17.00 -1.83 -6.50
C ILE A 126 16.95 -0.44 -7.14
N PHE A 127 15.81 -0.05 -7.71
CA PHE A 127 15.66 1.26 -8.33
C PHE A 127 15.82 2.41 -7.33
N ALA A 128 15.18 2.31 -6.16
CA ALA A 128 15.28 3.29 -5.09
C ALA A 128 16.72 3.44 -4.59
N GLU A 129 17.46 2.33 -4.45
CA GLU A 129 18.87 2.37 -4.05
C GLU A 129 19.75 3.03 -5.12
N ILE A 130 19.55 2.72 -6.41
CA ILE A 130 20.29 3.38 -7.49
C ILE A 130 20.03 4.89 -7.47
N VAL A 131 18.77 5.31 -7.36
CA VAL A 131 18.41 6.73 -7.29
C VAL A 131 19.00 7.39 -6.04
N LEU A 132 18.96 6.69 -4.90
CA LEU A 132 19.54 7.18 -3.65
C LEU A 132 21.05 7.37 -3.80
N ILE A 133 21.79 6.41 -4.35
CA ILE A 133 23.24 6.53 -4.59
C ILE A 133 23.55 7.72 -5.50
N LEU A 134 22.80 7.89 -6.58
CA LEU A 134 23.00 8.99 -7.54
C LEU A 134 22.70 10.36 -6.91
N THR A 135 21.63 10.47 -6.13
CA THR A 135 21.25 11.73 -5.47
C THR A 135 22.15 12.07 -4.28
N PHE A 136 22.56 11.06 -3.50
CA PHE A 136 23.49 11.24 -2.39
C PHE A 136 24.87 11.70 -2.87
N SER A 137 25.28 11.29 -4.06
CA SER A 137 26.51 11.79 -4.71
C SER A 137 26.47 13.30 -4.96
N ILE A 138 25.31 13.86 -5.33
CA ILE A 138 25.11 15.30 -5.52
C ILE A 138 25.17 16.03 -4.16
N VAL A 139 24.49 15.50 -3.14
CA VAL A 139 24.50 16.07 -1.78
C VAL A 139 25.91 16.06 -1.20
N ILE A 140 26.67 14.98 -1.38
CA ILE A 140 28.07 14.89 -0.94
C ILE A 140 28.95 15.87 -1.71
N SER A 141 28.76 16.02 -3.02
CA SER A 141 29.49 17.01 -3.82
C SER A 141 29.23 18.45 -3.36
N LEU A 142 27.99 18.75 -2.95
CA LEU A 142 27.63 20.04 -2.36
C LEU A 142 28.26 20.24 -0.97
N ILE A 143 28.25 19.20 -0.13
CA ILE A 143 28.90 19.22 1.20
C ILE A 143 30.42 19.35 1.06
N SER A 144 31.06 18.68 0.10
CA SER A 144 32.50 18.80 -0.15
C SER A 144 32.88 20.17 -0.73
N SER A 145 31.96 20.81 -1.47
CA SER A 145 32.15 22.20 -1.91
C SER A 145 32.03 23.17 -0.73
N ALA A 146 31.22 22.82 0.28
CA ALA A 146 31.12 23.54 1.55
C ALA A 146 32.20 23.16 2.59
N SER A 147 32.93 22.05 2.42
CA SER A 147 33.93 21.57 3.39
C SER A 147 35.22 22.40 3.44
N ASN A 148 35.38 23.39 2.55
CA ASN A 148 36.36 24.46 2.78
C ASN A 148 36.02 25.30 4.04
N ILE A 149 34.79 25.19 4.58
CA ILE A 149 34.31 25.87 5.79
C ILE A 149 34.39 24.95 7.03
N PHE A 150 34.36 23.62 6.84
CA PHE A 150 34.38 22.62 7.92
C PHE A 150 35.52 21.61 7.68
N GLY A 151 36.66 21.86 8.32
CA GLY A 151 37.86 21.03 8.16
C GLY A 151 37.66 19.56 8.53
N ASN A 152 38.42 18.69 7.84
CA ASN A 152 38.65 17.27 8.16
C ASN A 152 37.46 16.30 8.12
N ILE A 153 36.41 16.56 7.34
CA ILE A 153 35.45 15.49 7.00
C ILE A 153 36.10 14.59 5.94
N ASN A 154 36.51 13.37 6.34
CA ASN A 154 36.93 12.35 5.38
C ASN A 154 35.70 11.82 4.63
N VAL A 155 35.47 12.39 3.44
CA VAL A 155 34.30 12.08 2.60
C VAL A 155 34.27 10.60 2.20
N ALA A 156 35.43 9.93 2.09
CA ALA A 156 35.52 8.53 1.69
C ALA A 156 35.05 7.54 2.78
N THR A 157 35.27 7.86 4.07
CA THR A 157 34.72 7.05 5.17
C THR A 157 33.23 7.33 5.38
N LEU A 158 32.75 8.53 5.05
CA LEU A 158 31.33 8.86 5.09
C LEU A 158 30.54 8.09 4.00
N THR A 159 31.07 7.99 2.77
CA THR A 159 30.43 7.24 1.66
C THR A 159 30.42 5.73 1.90
N ALA A 160 31.54 5.13 2.32
CA ALA A 160 31.62 3.68 2.50
C ALA A 160 30.76 3.17 3.68
N ASN A 161 30.77 3.89 4.80
CA ASN A 161 29.97 3.53 5.98
C ASN A 161 28.48 3.81 5.74
N SER A 162 28.12 4.89 5.03
CA SER A 162 26.72 5.16 4.69
C SER A 162 26.16 4.13 3.70
N LEU A 163 26.91 3.72 2.68
CA LEU A 163 26.45 2.71 1.72
C LEU A 163 26.20 1.36 2.40
N THR A 164 27.14 0.90 3.24
CA THR A 164 27.02 -0.39 3.94
C THR A 164 25.81 -0.40 4.90
N VAL A 165 25.61 0.69 5.66
CA VAL A 165 24.47 0.82 6.57
C VAL A 165 23.15 0.93 5.80
N VAL A 166 23.11 1.72 4.72
CA VAL A 166 21.93 1.88 3.88
C VAL A 166 21.51 0.54 3.28
N THR A 167 22.42 -0.18 2.62
CA THR A 167 22.11 -1.49 2.02
C THR A 167 21.64 -2.50 3.06
N LEU A 168 22.26 -2.52 4.25
CA LEU A 168 21.83 -3.43 5.33
C LEU A 168 20.42 -3.08 5.85
N VAL A 169 20.14 -1.79 6.08
CA VAL A 169 18.82 -1.32 6.53
C VAL A 169 17.76 -1.61 5.48
N THR A 170 18.06 -1.39 4.20
CA THR A 170 17.15 -1.70 3.09
C THR A 170 16.82 -3.19 3.03
N LEU A 171 17.84 -4.05 3.10
CA LEU A 171 17.65 -5.50 3.03
C LEU A 171 16.86 -6.03 4.22
N ILE A 172 17.16 -5.56 5.43
CA ILE A 172 16.37 -5.89 6.63
C ILE A 172 14.93 -5.42 6.47
N SER A 173 14.71 -4.21 5.95
CA SER A 173 13.37 -3.67 5.71
C SER A 173 12.59 -4.49 4.69
N TRP A 174 13.22 -4.93 3.60
CA TRP A 174 12.59 -5.78 2.59
C TRP A 174 12.18 -7.15 3.15
N VAL A 175 13.06 -7.81 3.91
CA VAL A 175 12.74 -9.08 4.58
C VAL A 175 11.59 -8.88 5.57
N PHE A 176 11.66 -7.84 6.40
CA PHE A 176 10.63 -7.55 7.39
C PHE A 176 9.26 -7.24 6.75
N MET A 177 9.22 -6.44 5.68
CA MET A 177 7.99 -6.14 4.95
C MET A 177 7.39 -7.39 4.30
N SER A 178 8.22 -8.29 3.80
CA SER A 178 7.78 -9.58 3.23
C SER A 178 7.13 -10.47 4.30
N ILE A 179 7.71 -10.53 5.50
CA ILE A 179 7.13 -11.26 6.65
C ILE A 179 5.80 -10.63 7.07
N LEU A 180 5.74 -9.30 7.19
CA LEU A 180 4.49 -8.60 7.54
C LEU A 180 3.40 -8.85 6.51
N MET A 181 3.74 -8.88 5.23
CA MET A 181 2.79 -9.14 4.16
C MET A 181 2.29 -10.59 4.16
N PHE A 182 3.17 -11.55 4.41
CA PHE A 182 2.77 -12.94 4.64
C PHE A 182 1.76 -13.05 5.79
N ILE A 183 2.05 -12.44 6.94
CA ILE A 183 1.14 -12.39 8.09
C ILE A 183 -0.18 -11.71 7.72
N ALA A 184 -0.12 -10.59 6.98
CA ALA A 184 -1.30 -9.87 6.52
C ALA A 184 -2.20 -10.74 5.65
N MET A 185 -1.64 -11.53 4.73
CA MET A 185 -2.40 -12.44 3.87
C MET A 185 -3.09 -13.57 4.65
N PHE A 186 -2.43 -14.11 5.69
CA PHE A 186 -3.07 -15.08 6.60
C PHE A 186 -4.26 -14.48 7.35
N ILE A 187 -4.07 -13.29 7.91
CA ILE A 187 -5.13 -12.57 8.64
C ILE A 187 -6.27 -12.20 7.68
N PHE A 188 -5.95 -11.77 6.47
CA PHE A 188 -6.92 -11.49 5.42
C PHE A 188 -7.76 -12.72 5.12
N ASN A 189 -7.14 -13.87 4.82
CA ASN A 189 -7.85 -15.12 4.56
C ASN A 189 -8.74 -15.55 5.73
N PHE A 190 -8.29 -15.35 6.97
CA PHE A 190 -9.11 -15.62 8.16
C PHE A 190 -10.39 -14.78 8.20
N PHE A 191 -10.31 -13.48 7.87
CA PHE A 191 -11.47 -12.60 7.85
C PHE A 191 -12.36 -12.82 6.62
N THR A 192 -11.78 -13.00 5.42
CA THR A 192 -12.54 -13.18 4.19
C THR A 192 -13.29 -14.51 4.11
N ARG A 193 -12.78 -15.57 4.74
CA ARG A 193 -13.53 -16.84 4.86
C ARG A 193 -14.84 -16.66 5.63
N ARG A 194 -14.90 -15.71 6.57
CA ARG A 194 -16.10 -15.41 7.38
C ARG A 194 -16.95 -14.30 6.76
N ASN A 195 -16.31 -13.28 6.21
CA ASN A 195 -16.94 -12.10 5.62
C ASN A 195 -16.29 -11.89 4.24
N PRO A 196 -16.78 -12.58 3.20
CA PRO A 196 -16.14 -12.56 1.90
C PRO A 196 -16.18 -11.16 1.30
N LEU A 197 -15.08 -10.78 0.64
CA LEU A 197 -14.97 -9.48 -0.01
C LEU A 197 -15.84 -9.47 -1.25
N LYS A 198 -16.90 -8.66 -1.25
CA LYS A 198 -17.87 -8.61 -2.35
C LYS A 198 -17.47 -7.56 -3.36
N LEU A 199 -17.38 -7.98 -4.60
CA LEU A 199 -17.03 -7.13 -5.73
C LEU A 199 -18.17 -7.14 -6.74
N ASP A 200 -18.37 -6.01 -7.40
CA ASP A 200 -19.25 -5.92 -8.56
C ASP A 200 -18.39 -5.86 -9.82
N ILE A 201 -18.35 -6.97 -10.55
CA ILE A 201 -17.53 -7.14 -11.75
C ILE A 201 -18.47 -7.28 -12.94
N VAL A 202 -18.28 -6.42 -13.94
CA VAL A 202 -19.08 -6.41 -15.17
C VAL A 202 -18.18 -6.73 -16.35
N GLU A 203 -18.68 -7.58 -17.25
CA GLU A 203 -17.99 -7.94 -18.49
C GLU A 203 -18.40 -6.97 -19.61
N ASN A 204 -17.44 -6.16 -20.09
CA ASN A 204 -17.58 -5.29 -21.27
C ASN A 204 -16.30 -5.41 -22.11
N ASP A 205 -16.19 -6.47 -22.91
CA ASP A 205 -15.00 -6.94 -23.65
C ASP A 205 -13.82 -7.39 -22.76
N ILE A 206 -13.58 -6.69 -21.65
CA ILE A 206 -12.64 -7.00 -20.56
C ILE A 206 -13.44 -6.88 -19.25
N LEU A 207 -13.06 -7.63 -18.21
CA LEU A 207 -13.72 -7.50 -16.90
C LEU A 207 -13.39 -6.15 -16.27
N GLU A 208 -14.41 -5.48 -15.73
CA GLU A 208 -14.29 -4.18 -15.09
C GLU A 208 -14.87 -4.23 -13.67
N LEU A 209 -14.06 -3.86 -12.67
CA LEU A 209 -14.51 -3.70 -11.28
C LEU A 209 -15.31 -2.39 -11.18
N LYS A 210 -16.64 -2.50 -11.06
CA LYS A 210 -17.54 -1.35 -10.98
C LYS A 210 -17.70 -0.84 -9.56
N SER A 211 -17.79 -1.74 -8.58
CA SER A 211 -17.89 -1.33 -7.20
C SER A 211 -17.31 -2.36 -6.25
N ILE A 212 -16.97 -1.87 -5.06
CA ILE A 212 -16.52 -2.66 -3.93
C ILE A 212 -17.52 -2.42 -2.80
N ASP A 213 -18.07 -3.49 -2.24
CA ASP A 213 -18.96 -3.36 -1.07
C ASP A 213 -18.15 -2.87 0.14
N VAL A 214 -18.50 -1.68 0.64
CA VAL A 214 -17.75 -0.97 1.67
C VAL A 214 -17.65 -1.80 2.95
N ILE A 215 -18.76 -2.45 3.35
CA ILE A 215 -18.81 -3.22 4.60
C ILE A 215 -17.88 -4.44 4.48
N SER A 216 -17.97 -5.21 3.40
CA SER A 216 -17.12 -6.37 3.17
C SER A 216 -15.63 -6.00 3.11
N TYR A 217 -15.29 -4.84 2.53
CA TYR A 217 -13.91 -4.34 2.48
C TYR A 217 -13.39 -3.95 3.87
N VAL A 218 -14.20 -3.27 4.69
CA VAL A 218 -13.82 -2.95 6.08
C VAL A 218 -13.64 -4.23 6.91
N MET A 219 -14.54 -5.21 6.75
CA MET A 219 -14.45 -6.48 7.49
C MET A 219 -13.26 -7.34 7.08
N SER A 220 -12.84 -7.30 5.81
CA SER A 220 -11.73 -8.09 5.29
C SER A 220 -10.38 -7.36 5.39
N VAL A 221 -10.25 -6.23 4.70
CA VAL A 221 -9.02 -5.43 4.65
C VAL A 221 -8.86 -4.58 5.90
N GLY A 222 -9.94 -3.94 6.36
CA GLY A 222 -9.91 -3.06 7.53
C GLY A 222 -9.52 -3.79 8.81
N PHE A 223 -10.11 -4.96 9.09
CA PHE A 223 -9.73 -5.77 10.25
C PHE A 223 -8.34 -6.42 10.12
N THR A 224 -7.91 -6.75 8.91
CA THR A 224 -6.52 -7.15 8.67
C THR A 224 -5.54 -6.05 9.07
N LEU A 225 -5.74 -4.85 8.54
CA LEU A 225 -4.89 -3.69 8.85
C LEU A 225 -4.96 -3.32 10.33
N LEU A 226 -6.16 -3.36 10.93
CA LEU A 226 -6.35 -3.09 12.35
C LEU A 226 -5.57 -4.09 13.21
N THR A 227 -5.63 -5.39 12.89
CA THR A 227 -4.92 -6.42 13.64
C THR A 227 -3.40 -6.17 13.61
N ILE A 228 -2.86 -5.87 12.42
CA ILE A 228 -1.42 -5.55 12.27
C ILE A 228 -1.05 -4.30 13.05
N GLN A 229 -1.87 -3.24 12.98
CA GLN A 229 -1.58 -1.99 13.68
C GLN A 229 -1.71 -2.12 15.20
N LEU A 230 -2.63 -2.96 15.70
CA LEU A 230 -2.71 -3.27 17.12
C LEU A 230 -1.48 -4.03 17.59
N ILE A 231 -1.00 -5.03 16.84
CA ILE A 231 0.27 -5.72 17.14
C ILE A 231 1.42 -4.72 17.20
N ARG A 232 1.53 -3.83 16.21
CA ARG A 232 2.56 -2.78 16.18
C ARG A 232 2.45 -1.82 17.36
N THR A 233 1.24 -1.43 17.73
CA THR A 233 0.98 -0.56 18.87
C THR A 233 1.42 -1.23 20.18
N LEU A 234 1.08 -2.51 20.37
CA LEU A 234 1.51 -3.28 21.54
C LEU A 234 3.04 -3.39 21.63
N ILE A 235 3.74 -3.64 20.52
CA ILE A 235 5.21 -3.65 20.49
C ILE A 235 5.77 -2.29 20.90
N ASN A 236 5.23 -1.19 20.37
CA ASN A 236 5.68 0.15 20.74
C ASN A 236 5.46 0.46 22.22
N ILE A 237 4.35 -0.02 22.81
CA ILE A 237 4.04 0.16 24.23
C ILE A 237 5.05 -0.58 25.10
N MET A 238 5.42 -1.81 24.74
CA MET A 238 6.44 -2.61 25.46
C MET A 238 7.81 -1.91 25.49
N VAL A 239 8.10 -1.05 24.52
CA VAL A 239 9.38 -0.33 24.42
C VAL A 239 9.32 1.08 25.04
N SER A 240 8.17 1.77 25.02
CA SER A 240 8.05 3.20 25.36
C SER A 240 7.34 3.52 26.70
N GLY A 241 6.77 2.53 27.38
CA GLY A 241 6.51 2.57 28.84
C GLY A 241 5.34 3.41 29.38
N SER A 242 4.60 4.17 28.57
CA SER A 242 3.44 4.95 29.06
C SER A 242 2.09 4.30 28.72
N MET A 243 1.34 3.88 29.76
CA MET A 243 0.01 3.27 29.63
C MET A 243 -1.06 4.27 29.13
N GLU A 244 -0.92 5.56 29.43
CA GLU A 244 -1.86 6.57 28.96
C GLU A 244 -1.68 6.83 27.45
N VAL A 245 -0.43 6.95 27.01
CA VAL A 245 -0.08 7.05 25.58
C VAL A 245 -0.48 5.78 24.84
N ALA A 246 -0.35 4.62 25.48
CA ALA A 246 -0.81 3.34 24.95
C ALA A 246 -2.31 3.35 24.64
N LEU A 247 -3.14 3.75 25.60
CA LEU A 247 -4.59 3.75 25.45
C LEU A 247 -5.04 4.72 24.36
N LEU A 248 -4.47 5.93 24.35
CA LEU A 248 -4.75 6.93 23.33
C LEU A 248 -4.36 6.43 21.92
N ASN A 249 -3.21 5.78 21.78
CA ASN A 249 -2.75 5.21 20.52
C ASN A 249 -3.67 4.08 20.03
N ILE A 250 -4.16 3.22 20.93
CA ILE A 250 -5.10 2.14 20.56
C ILE A 250 -6.41 2.72 20.03
N VAL A 251 -7.01 3.68 20.76
CA VAL A 251 -8.28 4.30 20.35
C VAL A 251 -8.13 5.03 19.01
N ASN A 252 -7.05 5.81 18.85
CA ASN A 252 -6.77 6.49 17.59
C ASN A 252 -6.53 5.50 16.44
N THR A 253 -5.83 4.41 16.69
CA THR A 253 -5.57 3.38 15.68
C THR A 253 -6.86 2.73 15.19
N ILE A 254 -7.76 2.36 16.11
CA ILE A 254 -9.07 1.79 15.77
C ILE A 254 -9.88 2.78 14.91
N ALA A 255 -9.99 4.03 15.36
CA ALA A 255 -10.75 5.05 14.64
C ALA A 255 -10.17 5.31 13.23
N ILE A 256 -8.86 5.51 13.13
CA ILE A 256 -8.18 5.79 11.86
C ILE A 256 -8.31 4.60 10.90
N CYS A 257 -8.07 3.37 11.36
CA CYS A 257 -8.15 2.20 10.49
C CYS A 257 -9.55 1.99 9.93
N ILE A 258 -10.61 2.09 10.75
CA ILE A 258 -11.98 1.90 10.29
C ILE A 258 -12.38 3.01 9.31
N VAL A 259 -12.13 4.27 9.66
CA VAL A 259 -12.47 5.41 8.78
C VAL A 259 -11.72 5.33 7.46
N PHE A 260 -10.40 5.12 7.50
CA PHE A 260 -9.58 5.04 6.31
C PHE A 260 -10.01 3.89 5.39
N THR A 261 -10.26 2.71 5.96
CA THR A 261 -10.68 1.54 5.17
C THR A 261 -12.10 1.62 4.65
N ALA A 262 -12.99 2.40 5.27
CA ALA A 262 -14.32 2.69 4.72
C ALA A 262 -14.27 3.74 3.60
N VAL A 263 -13.40 4.74 3.73
CA VAL A 263 -13.26 5.82 2.75
C VAL A 263 -12.70 5.31 1.42
N MET A 264 -11.78 4.34 1.43
CA MET A 264 -11.18 3.80 0.19
C MET A 264 -12.20 3.22 -0.82
N PRO A 265 -13.01 2.20 -0.47
CA PRO A 265 -14.01 1.65 -1.38
C PRO A 265 -15.10 2.67 -1.71
N PHE A 266 -15.45 3.57 -0.78
CA PHE A 266 -16.40 4.65 -1.06
C PHE A 266 -15.89 5.59 -2.16
N LEU A 267 -14.66 6.09 -2.04
CA LEU A 267 -14.04 6.94 -3.06
C LEU A 267 -13.86 6.18 -4.37
N TYR A 268 -13.45 4.91 -4.30
CA TYR A 268 -13.37 4.05 -5.48
C TYR A 268 -14.69 3.99 -6.24
N ASN A 269 -15.81 3.73 -5.55
CA ASN A 269 -17.15 3.62 -6.16
C ASN A 269 -17.59 4.94 -6.81
N ILE A 270 -17.22 6.09 -6.22
CA ILE A 270 -17.46 7.40 -6.83
C ILE A 270 -16.64 7.57 -8.12
N ILE A 271 -15.36 7.21 -8.08
CA ILE A 271 -14.47 7.35 -9.23
C ILE A 271 -14.90 6.42 -10.37
N SER A 272 -15.17 5.14 -10.06
CA SER A 272 -15.56 4.13 -11.04
C SER A 272 -16.85 4.49 -11.77
N SER A 273 -17.82 5.10 -11.07
CA SER A 273 -19.08 5.57 -11.66
C SER A 273 -18.89 6.69 -12.70
N LYS A 274 -17.82 7.48 -12.59
CA LYS A 274 -17.57 8.66 -13.44
C LYS A 274 -16.54 8.42 -14.54
N MET A 275 -15.50 7.62 -14.25
CA MET A 275 -14.32 7.49 -15.11
C MET A 275 -14.10 6.07 -15.63
N GLY A 276 -14.98 5.13 -15.27
CA GLY A 276 -14.78 3.71 -15.49
C GLY A 276 -13.96 3.08 -14.35
N GLY A 277 -14.18 1.78 -14.16
CA GLY A 277 -13.54 0.96 -13.16
C GLY A 277 -12.14 0.49 -13.55
N ILE A 278 -11.56 -0.34 -12.67
CA ILE A 278 -10.30 -1.04 -12.97
C ILE A 278 -10.63 -2.18 -13.91
N ARG A 279 -9.90 -2.25 -15.02
CA ARG A 279 -10.07 -3.29 -16.05
C ARG A 279 -8.98 -4.35 -15.95
N PHE A 280 -9.38 -5.61 -16.00
CA PHE A 280 -8.52 -6.77 -15.81
C PHE A 280 -9.11 -8.00 -16.48
N ASN A 281 -8.30 -9.05 -16.64
CA ASN A 281 -8.80 -10.38 -17.03
C ASN A 281 -8.50 -11.39 -15.94
N ILE A 282 -9.37 -12.39 -15.86
CA ILE A 282 -9.19 -13.54 -14.99
C ILE A 282 -9.16 -14.83 -15.82
N GLU A 283 -8.45 -15.83 -15.32
CA GLU A 283 -8.40 -17.17 -15.92
C GLU A 283 -8.57 -18.24 -14.84
N PRO A 284 -9.09 -19.43 -15.17
CA PRO A 284 -9.09 -20.55 -14.23
C PRO A 284 -7.67 -20.87 -13.75
N SER A 285 -7.49 -21.05 -12.44
CA SER A 285 -6.22 -21.48 -11.85
C SER A 285 -6.30 -22.96 -11.47
N SER A 286 -5.25 -23.72 -11.76
CA SER A 286 -5.23 -25.18 -11.66
C SER A 286 -4.90 -25.73 -10.26
N ASN A 287 -4.66 -24.90 -9.25
CA ASN A 287 -3.87 -25.31 -8.06
C ASN A 287 -4.28 -24.71 -6.70
N MET A 288 -5.56 -24.60 -6.35
CA MET A 288 -5.90 -24.63 -4.90
C MET A 288 -6.48 -25.99 -4.58
N ILE A 289 -5.95 -26.62 -3.52
CA ILE A 289 -6.34 -27.94 -3.02
C ILE A 289 -7.87 -28.03 -3.09
N GLN A 290 -8.37 -28.87 -4.00
CA GLN A 290 -9.77 -29.25 -3.96
C GLN A 290 -9.95 -29.91 -2.60
N GLU A 291 -10.68 -29.29 -1.68
CA GLU A 291 -11.26 -30.02 -0.58
C GLU A 291 -12.07 -31.15 -1.25
N TYR A 292 -11.53 -32.36 -1.18
CA TYR A 292 -12.29 -33.54 -1.56
C TYR A 292 -13.58 -33.47 -0.75
N ASN A 293 -14.72 -33.45 -1.45
CA ASN A 293 -15.96 -33.90 -0.82
C ASN A 293 -15.67 -35.31 -0.32
N ILE A 294 -15.48 -35.46 0.98
CA ILE A 294 -15.72 -36.75 1.62
C ILE A 294 -17.23 -36.93 1.42
N THR A 295 -17.60 -37.57 0.32
CA THR A 295 -18.94 -38.13 0.17
C THR A 295 -19.16 -38.96 1.41
N ASN A 296 -20.11 -38.52 2.24
CA ASN A 296 -20.75 -39.37 3.21
C ASN A 296 -21.15 -40.64 2.45
N ASN A 297 -20.46 -41.74 2.73
CA ASN A 297 -21.02 -43.05 2.44
C ASN A 297 -22.24 -43.17 3.36
N SER A 298 -23.37 -42.76 2.82
CA SER A 298 -24.69 -43.20 3.24
C SER A 298 -24.69 -44.72 3.26
N ASP A 299 -25.12 -45.28 4.39
CA ASP A 299 -26.13 -46.33 4.47
C ASP A 299 -26.26 -47.23 3.24
N ASP A 300 -25.61 -48.39 3.28
CA ASP A 300 -26.14 -49.64 2.72
C ASP A 300 -25.30 -50.82 3.20
N TYR A 301 -25.67 -51.35 4.37
CA TYR A 301 -25.45 -52.75 4.73
C TYR A 301 -26.68 -53.26 5.48
N ASP A 302 -27.77 -53.41 4.72
CA ASP A 302 -28.78 -54.45 4.98
C ASP A 302 -28.66 -55.48 3.83
N MET A 303 -27.91 -56.54 4.08
CA MET A 303 -28.15 -57.94 3.65
C MET A 303 -27.11 -58.88 4.27
#